data_AF-A0A1H1PPT9-F1
#
_entry.id   AF-A0A1H1PPT9-F1
#
_cell.length_a   1.000
_cell.length_b   1.000
_cell.length_c   1.000
_cell.angle_alpha   90.00
_cell.angle_beta   90.00
_cell.angle_gamma   90.00
#
_symmetry.space_group_name_H-M   'P 1'
#
loop_
_entity.id
_entity.type
_entity.pdbx_description
1 polymer ?
#
loop_
_entity_poly.entity_id
_entity_poly.type
_entity_poly.pdbx_seq_one_letter_code
_entity_poly.pdbx_strand_id
1 'polypeptide(L)'
;MKKLLFSAILGGLSLVSCTSDDTPTPGDKQIETPVNYTFQRDGNSTVSYSGQTTRLQMGAELMSNFTNFDSASEEMLLNMFANENSPFENASLNESSKSIRSKVAASNLYFSTNNVEGAEIKSDFDSYISGQFSTVKANSEVLAEAGVAGQIADGDNVRYVNENGLEYNQAFAKGLIGALLLDQIVNNYLSTPVLDEADNRANNDAGITEEDKAYTTMEHKWDEAYGYLYGDPSIPSDDPSSVLNESDDRLLFNYLGQVDADEDFAGLAESTYEAFKTGRAAIVEGDYSTRDAQVAIIRENLSKVIAVRAVHYLQGGKAALAENKMGSAFHELSEGFGFIYSLRFTNKPGTNMPYIAKEKIDMYKEQLLEGNGFWDVTPETLDSISQEIAAAFGFSVAEAAE
;
A
#
# COMPACT_ATOMS: atom_id res chain seq x y z
N MET A 1 -39.06 44.58 -45.93
CA MET A 1 -38.56 45.73 -45.14
C MET A 1 -37.98 45.20 -43.83
N LYS A 2 -36.77 45.65 -43.47
CA LYS A 2 -35.99 45.43 -42.21
C LYS A 2 -35.45 43.99 -42.01
N LYS A 3 -34.16 43.73 -42.26
CA LYS A 3 -32.90 44.08 -41.54
C LYS A 3 -32.52 43.02 -40.48
N LEU A 4 -31.43 42.30 -40.78
CA LEU A 4 -30.26 41.95 -39.95
C LEU A 4 -30.48 41.54 -38.48
N LEU A 5 -29.95 40.37 -38.09
CA LEU A 5 -28.70 40.27 -37.30
C LEU A 5 -28.27 38.81 -37.10
N PHE A 6 -26.96 38.60 -37.28
CA PHE A 6 -26.17 37.42 -36.93
C PHE A 6 -26.05 37.32 -35.40
N SER A 7 -26.12 36.12 -34.84
CA SER A 7 -25.41 35.77 -33.60
C SER A 7 -25.18 34.27 -33.56
N ALA A 8 -23.91 33.89 -33.73
CA ALA A 8 -23.40 32.59 -33.37
C ALA A 8 -23.36 32.49 -31.84
N ILE A 9 -23.91 31.41 -31.28
CA ILE A 9 -23.68 31.02 -29.90
C ILE A 9 -22.88 29.73 -29.95
N LEU A 10 -21.58 29.89 -29.67
CA LEU A 10 -20.67 28.81 -29.34
C LEU A 10 -21.01 28.40 -27.89
N GLY A 11 -21.72 27.29 -27.72
CA GLY A 11 -21.99 26.73 -26.40
C GLY A 11 -20.78 25.92 -25.94
N GLY A 12 -19.90 26.54 -25.14
CA GLY A 12 -18.93 25.81 -24.35
C GLY A 12 -19.64 25.08 -23.22
N LEU A 13 -19.52 23.75 -23.17
CA LEU A 13 -19.80 22.99 -21.96
C LEU A 13 -18.67 23.27 -20.97
N SER A 14 -18.91 24.19 -20.04
CA SER A 14 -18.16 24.27 -18.80
C SER A 14 -18.61 23.11 -17.90
N LEU A 15 -17.70 22.20 -17.59
CA LEU A 15 -17.84 21.25 -16.49
C LEU A 15 -17.99 22.06 -15.20
N VAL A 16 -19.20 22.10 -14.66
CA VAL A 16 -19.47 22.62 -13.32
C VAL A 16 -19.06 21.52 -12.36
N SER A 17 -17.91 21.72 -11.70
CA SER A 17 -17.60 21.03 -10.45
C SER A 17 -18.70 21.39 -9.45
N CYS A 18 -19.43 20.37 -8.99
CA CYS A 18 -20.41 20.53 -7.93
C CYS A 18 -19.68 20.86 -6.64
N THR A 19 -19.59 22.15 -6.31
CA THR A 19 -19.44 22.56 -4.92
C THR A 19 -20.73 22.12 -4.23
N SER A 20 -20.62 21.29 -3.20
CA SER A 20 -21.73 21.04 -2.29
C SER A 20 -22.04 22.34 -1.56
N ASP A 21 -22.95 23.13 -2.11
CA ASP A 21 -23.60 24.25 -1.42
C ASP A 21 -24.59 23.69 -0.38
N ASP A 22 -24.06 23.08 0.68
CA ASP A 22 -24.79 22.96 1.92
C ASP A 22 -24.65 24.31 2.64
N THR A 23 -25.76 25.04 2.72
CA THR A 23 -25.84 26.26 3.54
C THR A 23 -25.39 25.93 4.96
N PRO A 24 -24.35 26.58 5.52
CA PRO A 24 -23.86 26.25 6.84
C PRO A 24 -24.97 26.45 7.88
N THR A 25 -25.22 25.43 8.69
CA THR A 25 -26.01 25.60 9.91
C THR A 25 -25.27 26.60 10.81
N PRO A 26 -25.93 27.63 11.38
CA PRO A 26 -25.26 28.53 12.31
C PRO A 26 -24.76 27.75 13.53
N GLY A 27 -23.47 27.42 13.56
CA GLY A 27 -22.84 26.63 14.63
C GLY A 27 -21.81 25.59 14.20
N ASP A 28 -21.75 25.22 12.91
CA ASP A 28 -20.72 24.28 12.43
C ASP A 28 -19.38 24.99 12.27
N LYS A 29 -18.35 24.55 13.02
CA LYS A 29 -16.97 25.01 12.85
C LYS A 29 -16.50 24.55 11.46
N GLN A 30 -16.28 25.48 10.54
CA GLN A 30 -15.68 25.15 9.24
C GLN A 30 -14.18 24.86 9.45
N ILE A 31 -13.74 23.63 9.19
CA ILE A 31 -12.32 23.25 9.22
C ILE A 31 -11.65 23.83 7.99
N GLU A 32 -10.69 24.73 8.17
CA GLU A 32 -9.84 25.20 7.09
C GLU A 32 -8.78 24.14 6.78
N THR A 33 -8.96 23.45 5.64
CA THR A 33 -8.00 22.45 5.16
C THR A 33 -6.91 23.15 4.35
N PRO A 34 -5.62 22.95 4.68
CA PRO A 34 -4.51 23.50 3.90
C PRO A 34 -4.51 23.00 2.45
N VAL A 35 -3.92 23.80 1.55
CA VAL A 35 -3.74 23.39 0.13
C VAL A 35 -2.77 22.20 0.03
N ASN A 36 -1.64 22.31 0.72
CA ASN A 36 -0.62 21.25 0.81
C ASN A 36 -0.59 20.69 2.23
N TYR A 37 -0.01 19.51 2.41
CA TYR A 37 0.17 18.88 3.73
C TYR A 37 1.21 19.64 4.59
N THR A 38 0.85 20.85 5.05
CA THR A 38 1.71 21.76 5.79
C THR A 38 0.99 22.25 7.03
N PHE A 39 1.54 21.96 8.20
CA PHE A 39 0.96 22.32 9.50
C PHE A 39 2.04 22.94 10.39
N GLN A 40 1.73 24.07 11.03
CA GLN A 40 2.70 24.82 11.83
C GLN A 40 2.14 25.23 13.20
N ARG A 41 3.03 25.31 14.18
CA ARG A 41 2.80 25.86 15.53
C ARG A 41 3.97 26.77 15.88
N ASP A 42 3.67 28.02 16.23
CA ASP A 42 4.67 29.04 16.57
C ASP A 42 5.77 29.22 15.50
N GLY A 43 5.38 29.13 14.22
CA GLY A 43 6.29 29.27 13.07
C GLY A 43 7.19 28.06 12.79
N ASN A 44 7.02 26.96 13.53
CA ASN A 44 7.73 25.69 13.30
C ASN A 44 6.80 24.67 12.67
N SER A 45 7.32 23.81 11.79
CA SER A 45 6.57 22.67 11.27
C SER A 45 6.21 21.70 12.40
N THR A 46 4.98 21.20 12.36
CA THR A 46 4.49 20.14 13.24
C THR A 46 4.48 18.77 12.56
N VAL A 47 4.70 18.74 11.24
CA VAL A 47 4.68 17.50 10.46
C VAL A 47 5.95 16.69 10.73
N SER A 48 5.80 15.43 11.15
CA SER A 48 6.94 14.55 11.44
C SER A 48 6.66 13.08 11.13
N TYR A 49 7.52 12.48 10.31
CA TYR A 49 7.42 11.06 9.92
C TYR A 49 8.76 10.45 9.50
N SER A 50 9.88 10.96 10.03
CA SER A 50 11.22 10.51 9.61
C SER A 50 11.46 9.01 9.81
N GLY A 51 10.82 8.41 10.81
CA GLY A 51 10.89 6.97 11.05
C GLY A 51 10.23 6.12 9.94
N GLN A 52 9.24 6.68 9.23
CA GLN A 52 8.59 6.07 8.08
C GLN A 52 9.48 6.20 6.85
N THR A 53 10.01 7.41 6.59
CA THR A 53 11.02 7.63 5.53
C THR A 53 12.19 6.67 5.65
N THR A 54 12.75 6.49 6.85
CA THR A 54 13.83 5.51 7.07
C THR A 54 13.42 4.08 6.69
N ARG A 55 12.21 3.63 7.06
CA ARG A 55 11.75 2.28 6.72
C ARG A 55 11.49 2.09 5.23
N LEU A 56 10.96 3.11 4.55
CA LEU A 56 10.77 3.10 3.11
C LEU A 56 12.10 2.98 2.37
N GLN A 57 13.10 3.78 2.78
CA GLN A 57 14.46 3.68 2.23
C GLN A 57 15.12 2.32 2.50
N MET A 58 14.99 1.78 3.72
CA MET A 58 15.43 0.42 4.03
C MET A 58 14.75 -0.61 3.12
N GLY A 59 13.43 -0.47 2.91
CA GLY A 59 12.65 -1.34 2.03
C GLY A 59 13.15 -1.30 0.59
N ALA A 60 13.38 -0.10 0.04
CA ALA A 60 13.89 0.08 -1.31
C ALA A 60 15.25 -0.59 -1.52
N GLU A 61 16.20 -0.37 -0.60
CA GLU A 61 17.54 -0.95 -0.69
C GLU A 61 17.49 -2.49 -0.53
N LEU A 62 16.70 -3.00 0.41
CA LEU A 62 16.48 -4.44 0.59
C LEU A 62 15.92 -5.08 -0.69
N MET A 63 14.87 -4.49 -1.28
CA MET A 63 14.24 -5.01 -2.49
C MET A 63 15.21 -5.03 -3.69
N SER A 64 16.07 -4.01 -3.83
CA SER A 64 17.07 -3.97 -4.90
C SER A 64 18.09 -5.12 -4.84
N ASN A 65 18.28 -5.74 -3.66
CA ASN A 65 19.25 -6.81 -3.47
C ASN A 65 18.66 -8.22 -3.68
N PHE A 66 17.35 -8.37 -3.86
CA PHE A 66 16.72 -9.68 -4.10
C PHE A 66 17.22 -10.39 -5.38
N THR A 67 17.60 -9.63 -6.40
CA THR A 67 18.10 -10.15 -7.68
C THR A 67 19.57 -9.86 -7.92
N ASN A 68 20.27 -9.24 -6.96
CA ASN A 68 21.70 -8.98 -7.05
C ASN A 68 22.51 -10.21 -6.60
N PHE A 69 22.36 -11.32 -7.32
CA PHE A 69 22.92 -12.61 -6.90
C PHE A 69 24.44 -12.62 -6.78
N ASP A 70 25.16 -11.74 -7.48
CA ASP A 70 26.62 -11.67 -7.41
C ASP A 70 27.13 -11.04 -6.11
N SER A 71 26.39 -10.08 -5.55
CA SER A 71 26.86 -9.30 -4.39
C SER A 71 26.06 -9.54 -3.11
N ALA A 72 24.79 -9.94 -3.23
CA ALA A 72 23.92 -10.16 -2.08
C ALA A 72 23.97 -11.63 -1.57
N SER A 73 23.51 -11.81 -0.33
CA SER A 73 23.38 -13.10 0.34
C SER A 73 22.08 -13.18 1.15
N GLU A 74 21.65 -14.40 1.49
CA GLU A 74 20.53 -14.62 2.41
C GLU A 74 20.72 -13.89 3.74
N GLU A 75 21.91 -14.05 4.35
CA GLU A 75 22.26 -13.39 5.61
C GLU A 75 22.18 -11.86 5.51
N MET A 76 22.66 -11.29 4.40
CA MET A 76 22.58 -9.85 4.16
C MET A 76 21.13 -9.36 4.13
N LEU A 77 20.24 -10.03 3.40
CA LEU A 77 18.83 -9.60 3.30
C LEU A 77 18.07 -9.81 4.61
N LEU A 78 18.32 -10.90 5.34
CA LEU A 78 17.74 -11.11 6.68
C LEU A 78 18.19 -10.01 7.65
N ASN A 79 19.48 -9.66 7.61
CA ASN A 79 20.03 -8.54 8.36
C ASN A 79 19.38 -7.21 7.94
N MET A 80 19.22 -6.92 6.64
CA MET A 80 18.50 -5.73 6.16
C MET A 80 17.07 -5.69 6.68
N PHE A 81 16.36 -6.82 6.65
CA PHE A 81 14.98 -6.89 7.10
C PHE A 81 14.86 -6.57 8.60
N ALA A 82 15.76 -7.12 9.41
CA ALA A 82 15.83 -6.89 10.86
C ALA A 82 16.55 -5.59 11.27
N ASN A 83 17.27 -4.95 10.35
CA ASN A 83 18.29 -3.92 10.59
C ASN A 83 19.32 -4.35 11.64
N GLU A 84 20.05 -5.43 11.35
CA GLU A 84 21.10 -5.98 12.20
C GLU A 84 22.44 -5.97 11.48
N ASN A 85 23.55 -5.81 12.22
CA ASN A 85 24.91 -5.90 11.68
C ASN A 85 25.27 -4.86 10.59
N SER A 86 24.67 -3.66 10.65
CA SER A 86 24.90 -2.56 9.71
C SER A 86 24.81 -2.96 8.22
N PRO A 87 23.65 -3.47 7.78
CA PRO A 87 23.55 -4.17 6.50
C PRO A 87 23.33 -3.25 5.29
N PHE A 88 23.08 -1.95 5.51
CA PHE A 88 22.78 -0.98 4.47
C PHE A 88 24.03 -0.23 3.99
N GLU A 89 24.09 0.10 2.70
CA GLU A 89 25.09 0.98 2.11
C GLU A 89 24.97 2.41 2.66
N ASN A 90 23.74 2.88 2.88
CA ASN A 90 23.53 4.16 3.54
C ASN A 90 23.74 4.04 5.06
N ALA A 91 24.87 4.56 5.54
CA ALA A 91 25.25 4.54 6.95
C ALA A 91 24.17 5.10 7.91
N SER A 92 23.39 6.09 7.50
CA SER A 92 22.32 6.65 8.34
C SER A 92 21.18 5.65 8.62
N LEU A 93 20.95 4.69 7.73
CA LEU A 93 19.97 3.62 7.96
C LEU A 93 20.47 2.66 9.05
N ASN A 94 21.76 2.34 9.05
CA ASN A 94 22.40 1.47 10.05
C ASN A 94 22.44 2.10 11.46
N GLU A 95 22.54 3.42 11.55
CA GLU A 95 22.51 4.15 12.83
C GLU A 95 21.09 4.23 13.43
N SER A 96 20.06 3.98 12.62
CA SER A 96 18.67 4.05 13.05
C SER A 96 18.27 2.84 13.89
N SER A 97 17.43 3.05 14.91
CA SER A 97 16.79 1.96 15.66
C SER A 97 15.58 1.35 14.96
N LYS A 98 15.21 1.87 13.78
CA LYS A 98 14.09 1.37 13.00
C LYS A 98 14.48 0.09 12.25
N SER A 99 13.52 -0.78 12.03
CA SER A 99 13.66 -1.92 11.12
C SER A 99 12.33 -2.18 10.42
N ILE A 100 12.39 -2.83 9.26
CA ILE A 100 11.21 -3.24 8.48
C ILE A 100 10.48 -4.33 9.26
N ARG A 101 11.20 -5.38 9.66
CA ARG A 101 10.65 -6.57 10.33
C ARG A 101 9.87 -6.26 11.60
N SER A 102 10.28 -5.25 12.38
CA SER A 102 9.57 -4.84 13.60
C SER A 102 8.18 -4.25 13.35
N LYS A 103 7.88 -3.82 12.13
CA LYS A 103 6.60 -3.19 11.76
C LYS A 103 5.75 -4.00 10.79
N VAL A 104 6.26 -5.13 10.28
CA VAL A 104 5.47 -6.11 9.54
C VAL A 104 4.48 -6.77 10.48
N ALA A 105 3.18 -6.77 10.14
CA ALA A 105 2.10 -7.35 10.92
C ALA A 105 2.21 -7.00 12.41
N ALA A 106 2.17 -5.70 12.68
CA ALA A 106 2.45 -5.13 14.00
C ALA A 106 1.45 -4.04 14.39
N SER A 107 0.33 -3.93 13.67
CA SER A 107 -0.73 -3.00 14.04
C SER A 107 -1.39 -3.33 15.38
N ASN A 108 -1.81 -2.27 16.05
CA ASN A 108 -2.55 -2.40 17.30
C ASN A 108 -3.87 -3.17 17.09
N LEU A 109 -4.65 -2.85 16.05
CA LEU A 109 -5.97 -3.48 15.86
C LEU A 109 -5.89 -4.98 15.61
N TYR A 110 -4.95 -5.45 14.78
CA TYR A 110 -4.93 -6.85 14.38
C TYR A 110 -3.94 -7.70 15.17
N PHE A 111 -2.82 -7.12 15.63
CA PHE A 111 -1.69 -7.91 16.13
C PHE A 111 -1.31 -7.64 17.58
N SER A 112 -1.86 -6.61 18.26
CA SER A 112 -1.57 -6.37 19.69
C SER A 112 -1.94 -7.53 20.61
N THR A 113 -2.96 -8.30 20.24
CA THR A 113 -3.43 -9.49 20.98
C THR A 113 -3.25 -10.80 20.20
N ASN A 114 -2.81 -10.73 18.93
CA ASN A 114 -2.61 -11.88 18.07
C ASN A 114 -1.13 -12.01 17.64
N ASN A 115 -0.27 -12.14 18.64
CA ASN A 115 1.18 -12.22 18.44
C ASN A 115 1.61 -13.49 17.67
N VAL A 116 0.79 -14.55 17.69
CA VAL A 116 1.06 -15.80 16.96
C VAL A 116 0.96 -15.55 15.45
N GLU A 117 -0.17 -15.02 14.97
CA GLU A 117 -0.32 -14.69 13.55
C GLU A 117 0.72 -13.66 13.11
N GLY A 118 0.98 -12.63 13.93
CA GLY A 118 2.01 -11.64 13.63
C GLY A 118 3.43 -12.23 13.53
N ALA A 119 3.73 -13.32 14.24
CA ALA A 119 5.00 -14.03 14.13
C ALA A 119 5.04 -14.98 12.92
N GLU A 120 3.93 -15.65 12.60
CA GLU A 120 3.78 -16.47 11.40
C GLU A 120 3.99 -15.63 10.14
N ILE A 121 3.34 -14.47 10.03
CA ILE A 121 3.52 -13.56 8.91
C ILE A 121 4.99 -13.15 8.76
N LYS A 122 5.67 -12.77 9.85
CA LYS A 122 7.10 -12.44 9.80
C LYS A 122 7.94 -13.63 9.33
N SER A 123 7.58 -14.85 9.73
CA SER A 123 8.22 -16.08 9.28
C SER A 123 8.00 -16.34 7.78
N ASP A 124 6.85 -15.98 7.22
CA ASP A 124 6.61 -16.05 5.78
C ASP A 124 7.58 -15.13 5.02
N PHE A 125 7.74 -13.88 5.47
CA PHE A 125 8.70 -12.93 4.88
C PHE A 125 10.15 -13.40 5.01
N ASP A 126 10.54 -13.92 6.19
CA ASP A 126 11.86 -14.54 6.39
C ASP A 126 12.05 -15.71 5.39
N SER A 127 11.01 -16.51 5.15
CA SER A 127 11.04 -17.64 4.21
C SER A 127 11.13 -17.22 2.75
N TYR A 128 10.52 -16.10 2.34
CA TYR A 128 10.70 -15.56 0.99
C TYR A 128 12.15 -15.10 0.76
N ILE A 129 12.77 -14.46 1.76
CA ILE A 129 14.19 -14.09 1.70
C ILE A 129 15.07 -15.33 1.59
N SER A 130 14.88 -16.31 2.47
CA SER A 130 15.66 -17.56 2.45
C SER A 130 15.44 -18.34 1.16
N GLY A 131 14.20 -18.43 0.66
CA GLY A 131 13.84 -19.10 -0.58
C GLY A 131 14.50 -18.46 -1.81
N GLN A 132 14.63 -17.13 -1.83
CA GLN A 132 15.30 -16.41 -2.92
C GLN A 132 16.75 -16.89 -3.12
N PHE A 133 17.46 -17.24 -2.06
CA PHE A 133 18.86 -17.66 -2.15
C PHE A 133 19.03 -19.17 -2.18
N SER A 134 18.37 -19.87 -1.27
CA SER A 134 18.48 -21.33 -1.14
C SER A 134 17.86 -22.09 -2.31
N THR A 135 16.83 -21.51 -2.95
CA THR A 135 16.10 -22.14 -4.05
C THR A 135 16.32 -21.40 -5.37
N VAL A 136 15.99 -20.11 -5.42
CA VAL A 136 15.97 -19.38 -6.69
C VAL A 136 17.39 -19.13 -7.21
N LYS A 137 18.28 -18.50 -6.43
CA LYS A 137 19.68 -18.28 -6.82
C LYS A 137 20.42 -19.60 -7.09
N ALA A 138 20.16 -20.64 -6.29
CA ALA A 138 20.79 -21.95 -6.47
C ALA A 138 20.47 -22.60 -7.83
N ASN A 139 19.35 -22.21 -8.45
CA ASN A 139 18.87 -22.71 -9.73
C ASN A 139 18.81 -21.63 -10.82
N SER A 140 19.48 -20.48 -10.67
CA SER A 140 19.36 -19.36 -11.63
C SER A 140 19.81 -19.72 -13.06
N GLU A 141 20.68 -20.73 -13.20
CA GLU A 141 21.18 -21.23 -14.49
C GLU A 141 20.38 -22.43 -15.03
N VAL A 142 19.34 -22.88 -14.31
CA VAL A 142 18.49 -24.02 -14.67
C VAL A 142 17.21 -23.50 -15.31
N LEU A 143 16.74 -24.12 -16.39
CA LEU A 143 15.43 -23.79 -16.95
C LEU A 143 14.33 -24.27 -15.99
N ALA A 144 13.39 -23.38 -15.66
CA ALA A 144 12.26 -23.73 -14.82
C ALA A 144 11.34 -24.73 -15.55
N GLU A 145 10.87 -25.72 -14.79
CA GLU A 145 9.86 -26.71 -15.21
C GLU A 145 8.91 -26.94 -14.03
N ALA A 146 7.76 -27.58 -14.26
CA ALA A 146 6.84 -27.94 -13.18
C ALA A 146 7.56 -28.78 -12.11
N GLY A 147 7.59 -28.29 -10.86
CA GLY A 147 8.31 -28.93 -9.75
C GLY A 147 9.82 -28.66 -9.71
N VAL A 148 10.34 -27.80 -10.59
CA VAL A 148 11.77 -27.45 -10.68
C VAL A 148 11.94 -25.93 -10.73
N ALA A 149 12.52 -25.37 -9.67
CA ALA A 149 12.89 -23.96 -9.63
C ALA A 149 13.90 -23.61 -10.73
N GLY A 150 13.85 -22.39 -11.24
CA GLY A 150 14.79 -21.96 -12.27
C GLY A 150 14.42 -20.64 -12.93
N GLN A 151 15.07 -20.37 -14.05
CA GLN A 151 14.81 -19.23 -14.91
C GLN A 151 13.75 -19.54 -15.98
N ILE A 152 12.89 -18.58 -16.27
CA ILE A 152 11.88 -18.64 -17.32
C ILE A 152 11.91 -17.35 -18.15
N ALA A 153 11.79 -17.47 -19.47
CA ALA A 153 11.84 -16.33 -20.37
C ALA A 153 10.54 -15.51 -20.32
N ASP A 154 10.68 -14.19 -20.27
CA ASP A 154 9.59 -13.21 -20.34
C ASP A 154 9.94 -12.14 -21.37
N GLY A 155 9.67 -12.44 -22.64
CA GLY A 155 10.16 -11.63 -23.76
C GLY A 155 11.69 -11.63 -23.81
N ASP A 156 12.27 -10.43 -23.74
CA ASP A 156 13.73 -10.24 -23.66
C ASP A 156 14.27 -10.29 -22.22
N ASN A 157 13.38 -10.37 -21.22
CA ASN A 157 13.74 -10.46 -19.81
C ASN A 157 13.77 -11.90 -19.32
N VAL A 158 14.40 -12.10 -18.16
CA VAL A 158 14.44 -13.37 -17.45
C VAL A 158 13.73 -13.21 -16.11
N ARG A 159 12.85 -14.16 -15.78
CA ARG A 159 12.23 -14.29 -14.46
C ARG A 159 12.84 -15.48 -13.74
N TYR A 160 12.89 -15.41 -12.42
CA TYR A 160 13.43 -16.47 -11.59
C TYR A 160 12.37 -16.93 -10.59
N VAL A 161 11.97 -18.20 -10.70
CA VAL A 161 10.82 -18.74 -10.00
C VAL A 161 11.20 -19.96 -9.17
N ASN A 162 10.44 -20.21 -8.10
CA ASN A 162 10.51 -21.46 -7.36
C ASN A 162 9.86 -22.61 -8.15
N GLU A 163 9.82 -23.80 -7.56
CA GLU A 163 9.24 -25.02 -8.15
C GLU A 163 7.76 -24.92 -8.54
N ASN A 164 7.03 -23.97 -7.94
CA ASN A 164 5.62 -23.71 -8.19
C ASN A 164 5.40 -22.55 -9.19
N GLY A 165 6.46 -21.98 -9.76
CA GLY A 165 6.37 -20.81 -10.63
C GLY A 165 6.30 -19.47 -9.89
N LEU A 166 6.39 -19.45 -8.56
CA LEU A 166 6.31 -18.22 -7.76
C LEU A 166 7.65 -17.48 -7.69
N GLU A 167 7.63 -16.18 -7.99
CA GLU A 167 8.74 -15.25 -7.75
C GLU A 167 8.75 -14.78 -6.28
N TYR A 168 9.70 -15.26 -5.47
CA TYR A 168 9.76 -14.90 -4.04
C TYR A 168 9.98 -13.40 -3.80
N ASN A 169 10.74 -12.72 -4.67
CA ASN A 169 10.90 -11.27 -4.63
C ASN A 169 9.55 -10.53 -4.83
N GLN A 170 8.65 -11.03 -5.69
CA GLN A 170 7.34 -10.43 -5.87
C GLN A 170 6.39 -10.74 -4.71
N ALA A 171 6.39 -11.99 -4.23
CA ALA A 171 5.63 -12.37 -3.04
C ALA A 171 6.02 -11.50 -1.83
N PHE A 172 7.33 -11.29 -1.62
CA PHE A 172 7.86 -10.39 -0.61
C PHE A 172 7.42 -8.95 -0.86
N ALA A 173 7.70 -8.38 -2.03
CA ALA A 173 7.46 -6.96 -2.30
C ALA A 173 5.97 -6.59 -2.19
N LYS A 174 5.08 -7.35 -2.86
CA LYS A 174 3.64 -7.02 -2.84
C LYS A 174 2.98 -7.42 -1.54
N GLY A 175 3.46 -8.46 -0.86
CA GLY A 175 3.03 -8.77 0.50
C GLY A 175 3.41 -7.67 1.50
N LEU A 176 4.60 -7.08 1.34
CA LEU A 176 5.10 -6.03 2.24
C LEU A 176 4.25 -4.75 2.16
N ILE A 177 3.70 -4.44 0.99
CA ILE A 177 2.75 -3.32 0.82
C ILE A 177 1.59 -3.45 1.81
N GLY A 178 0.98 -4.62 1.94
CA GLY A 178 -0.08 -4.87 2.91
C GLY A 178 0.45 -4.96 4.33
N ALA A 179 1.42 -5.84 4.55
CA ALA A 179 1.85 -6.23 5.90
C ALA A 179 2.62 -5.13 6.65
N LEU A 180 3.25 -4.20 5.93
CA LEU A 180 3.92 -3.05 6.50
C LEU A 180 3.13 -1.77 6.25
N LEU A 181 2.93 -1.37 4.99
CA LEU A 181 2.44 -0.01 4.72
C LEU A 181 0.97 0.13 5.08
N LEU A 182 0.10 -0.68 4.46
CA LEU A 182 -1.33 -0.64 4.72
C LEU A 182 -1.62 -0.91 6.19
N ASP A 183 -1.07 -1.98 6.76
CA ASP A 183 -1.30 -2.35 8.16
C ASP A 183 -0.95 -1.21 9.12
N GLN A 184 0.21 -0.57 8.92
CA GLN A 184 0.59 0.54 9.77
C GLN A 184 -0.29 1.77 9.55
N ILE A 185 -0.71 2.08 8.32
CA ILE A 185 -1.62 3.21 8.08
C ILE A 185 -2.99 2.94 8.71
N VAL A 186 -3.71 1.94 8.20
CA VAL A 186 -5.16 1.82 8.43
C VAL A 186 -5.53 1.05 9.70
N ASN A 187 -4.65 0.16 10.17
CA ASN A 187 -4.89 -0.67 11.36
C ASN A 187 -4.07 -0.24 12.57
N ASN A 188 -3.00 0.53 12.40
CA ASN A 188 -2.18 1.04 13.50
C ASN A 188 -2.43 2.52 13.75
N TYR A 189 -1.78 3.39 12.97
CA TYR A 189 -1.65 4.81 13.29
C TYR A 189 -2.98 5.57 13.20
N LEU A 190 -3.87 5.19 12.28
CA LEU A 190 -5.21 5.77 12.18
C LEU A 190 -6.26 5.05 13.05
N SER A 191 -5.86 4.11 13.89
CA SER A 191 -6.78 3.38 14.76
C SER A 191 -7.09 4.15 16.04
N THR A 192 -8.33 4.05 16.53
CA THR A 192 -8.73 4.64 17.81
C THR A 192 -7.84 4.21 18.98
N PRO A 193 -7.44 2.92 19.12
CA PRO A 193 -6.52 2.50 20.17
C PRO A 193 -5.16 3.19 20.14
N VAL A 194 -4.74 3.78 19.01
CA VAL A 194 -3.47 4.51 18.88
C VAL A 194 -3.69 6.01 18.95
N LEU A 195 -4.64 6.57 18.18
CA LEU A 195 -4.94 8.00 18.19
C LEU A 195 -5.41 8.47 19.56
N ASP A 196 -6.35 7.75 20.16
CA ASP A 196 -6.98 8.10 21.45
C ASP A 196 -6.34 7.37 22.64
N GLU A 197 -5.13 6.80 22.46
CA GLU A 197 -4.39 6.13 23.53
C GLU A 197 -4.12 7.08 24.71
N ALA A 198 -4.31 6.60 25.94
CA ALA A 198 -4.01 7.34 27.17
C ALA A 198 -4.61 8.77 27.14
N ASP A 199 -3.78 9.79 27.35
CA ASP A 199 -4.20 11.19 27.42
C ASP A 199 -4.10 11.94 26.07
N ASN A 200 -3.86 11.25 24.93
CA ASN A 200 -3.60 11.93 23.65
C ASN A 200 -4.70 12.91 23.26
N ARG A 201 -5.97 12.56 23.47
CA ARG A 201 -7.11 13.43 23.18
C ARG A 201 -7.11 14.66 24.09
N ALA A 202 -7.00 14.46 25.40
CA ALA A 202 -6.97 15.55 26.37
C ALA A 202 -5.76 16.48 26.16
N ASN A 203 -4.58 15.91 25.86
CA ASN A 203 -3.37 16.67 25.55
C ASN A 203 -3.53 17.47 24.26
N ASN A 204 -4.15 16.88 23.23
CA ASN A 204 -4.41 17.58 21.98
C ASN A 204 -5.39 18.76 22.16
N ASP A 205 -6.50 18.56 22.86
CA ASP A 205 -7.47 19.61 23.19
C ASP A 205 -6.83 20.74 24.04
N ALA A 206 -5.86 20.40 24.89
CA ALA A 206 -5.12 21.36 25.71
C ALA A 206 -3.90 21.99 25.00
N GLY A 207 -3.60 21.58 23.75
CA GLY A 207 -2.42 22.02 23.01
C GLY A 207 -1.09 21.60 23.64
N ILE A 208 -1.08 20.53 24.44
CA ILE A 208 0.12 19.98 25.08
C ILE A 208 0.92 19.21 24.03
N THR A 209 2.14 19.68 23.76
CA THR A 209 3.07 19.06 22.83
C THR A 209 3.91 17.98 23.50
N GLU A 210 4.50 17.10 22.69
CA GLU A 210 5.57 16.22 23.18
C GLU A 210 6.79 17.04 23.62
N GLU A 211 7.58 16.47 24.54
CA GLU A 211 8.78 17.12 25.06
C GLU A 211 9.74 17.50 23.92
N ASP A 212 10.13 18.78 23.88
CA ASP A 212 10.98 19.37 22.84
C ASP A 212 10.45 19.25 21.40
N LYS A 213 9.14 19.03 21.22
CA LYS A 213 8.49 18.96 19.91
C LYS A 213 7.45 20.05 19.73
N ALA A 214 7.25 20.43 18.47
CA ALA A 214 6.23 21.40 18.09
C ALA A 214 4.85 20.76 17.93
N TYR A 215 4.71 19.43 17.93
CA TYR A 215 3.47 18.69 17.72
C TYR A 215 2.92 18.04 18.99
N THR A 216 1.62 17.75 19.03
CA THR A 216 1.03 16.84 20.03
C THR A 216 1.25 15.39 19.60
N THR A 217 1.07 14.44 20.52
CA THR A 217 1.22 13.01 20.20
C THR A 217 0.22 12.53 19.14
N MET A 218 -1.02 13.04 19.16
CA MET A 218 -2.04 12.62 18.17
C MET A 218 -1.69 13.15 16.77
N GLU A 219 -1.20 14.39 16.69
CA GLU A 219 -0.70 14.98 15.46
C GLU A 219 0.43 14.15 14.85
N HIS A 220 1.43 13.80 15.66
CA HIS A 220 2.55 12.99 15.23
C HIS A 220 2.11 11.60 14.75
N LYS A 221 1.21 10.93 15.48
CA LYS A 221 0.68 9.62 15.08
C LYS A 221 -0.06 9.68 13.74
N TRP A 222 -0.80 10.76 13.48
CA TRP A 222 -1.44 10.97 12.18
C TRP A 222 -0.42 11.18 11.07
N ASP A 223 0.64 11.96 11.34
CA ASP A 223 1.73 12.20 10.39
C ASP A 223 2.54 10.92 10.12
N GLU A 224 2.70 10.04 11.10
CA GLU A 224 3.29 8.71 10.91
C GLU A 224 2.46 7.81 9.99
N ALA A 225 1.13 7.95 9.96
CA ALA A 225 0.31 7.27 8.95
C ALA A 225 0.57 7.85 7.55
N TYR A 226 0.53 9.18 7.44
CA TYR A 226 0.81 9.89 6.19
C TYR A 226 2.18 9.50 5.61
N GLY A 227 3.21 9.40 6.46
CA GLY A 227 4.57 9.09 6.05
C GLY A 227 4.77 7.68 5.49
N TYR A 228 3.92 6.69 5.79
CA TYR A 228 4.01 5.37 5.14
C TYR A 228 3.51 5.39 3.69
N LEU A 229 2.71 6.39 3.31
CA LEU A 229 2.24 6.55 1.94
C LEU A 229 3.07 7.58 1.17
N TYR A 230 3.37 8.74 1.78
CA TYR A 230 3.99 9.87 1.09
C TYR A 230 5.41 10.21 1.59
N GLY A 231 5.97 9.41 2.48
CA GLY A 231 7.25 9.71 3.14
C GLY A 231 8.49 9.26 2.39
N ASP A 232 8.35 8.67 1.20
CA ASP A 232 9.50 8.30 0.36
C ASP A 232 10.22 9.57 -0.15
N PRO A 233 11.56 9.64 -0.13
CA PRO A 233 12.30 10.83 -0.58
C PRO A 233 12.10 11.22 -2.05
N SER A 234 11.65 10.30 -2.91
CA SER A 234 11.31 10.60 -4.30
C SER A 234 9.98 11.37 -4.43
N ILE A 235 9.17 11.41 -3.38
CA ILE A 235 7.88 12.09 -3.35
C ILE A 235 8.08 13.51 -2.77
N PRO A 236 7.79 14.58 -3.54
CA PRO A 236 7.94 15.94 -3.06
C PRO A 236 6.86 16.27 -2.01
N SER A 237 7.28 16.79 -0.86
CA SER A 237 6.37 17.10 0.26
C SER A 237 5.32 18.15 -0.07
N ASP A 238 5.64 19.08 -0.96
CA ASP A 238 4.79 20.22 -1.28
C ASP A 238 3.67 19.85 -2.26
N ASP A 239 3.90 18.87 -3.14
CA ASP A 239 2.91 18.41 -4.12
C ASP A 239 3.15 16.93 -4.48
N PRO A 240 2.77 15.98 -3.60
CA PRO A 240 2.96 14.56 -3.85
C PRO A 240 2.35 14.08 -5.17
N SER A 241 1.23 14.69 -5.58
CA SER A 241 0.49 14.33 -6.80
C SER A 241 1.30 14.58 -8.07
N SER A 242 2.28 15.48 -8.03
CA SER A 242 3.16 15.76 -9.18
C SER A 242 3.97 14.55 -9.67
N VAL A 243 4.10 13.50 -8.85
CA VAL A 243 4.82 12.27 -9.20
C VAL A 243 3.98 11.00 -9.08
N LEU A 244 2.64 11.12 -9.00
CA LEU A 244 1.73 10.00 -8.72
C LEU A 244 1.93 8.78 -9.64
N ASN A 245 2.34 9.00 -10.90
CA ASN A 245 2.63 7.95 -11.88
C ASN A 245 4.08 7.97 -12.39
N GLU A 246 4.95 8.71 -11.71
CA GLU A 246 6.35 8.93 -12.10
C GLU A 246 7.34 8.65 -10.95
N SER A 247 6.85 8.38 -9.74
CA SER A 247 7.67 8.13 -8.55
C SER A 247 8.48 6.84 -8.66
N ASP A 248 9.68 6.89 -8.09
CA ASP A 248 10.54 5.72 -7.91
C ASP A 248 10.08 4.82 -6.74
N ASP A 249 9.10 5.23 -5.93
CA ASP A 249 8.50 4.36 -4.91
C ASP A 249 7.95 3.10 -5.59
N ARG A 250 8.42 1.94 -5.17
CA ARG A 250 7.97 0.64 -5.70
C ARG A 250 6.88 0.00 -4.84
N LEU A 251 6.36 0.73 -3.85
CA LEU A 251 5.38 0.25 -2.89
C LEU A 251 4.04 0.98 -3.08
N LEU A 252 3.35 1.32 -1.99
CA LEU A 252 1.92 1.65 -2.00
C LEU A 252 1.58 2.89 -2.82
N PHE A 253 2.43 3.92 -2.84
CA PHE A 253 2.13 5.17 -3.54
C PHE A 253 2.06 4.97 -5.06
N ASN A 254 3.02 4.24 -5.63
CA ASN A 254 2.98 3.89 -7.05
C ASN A 254 1.71 3.11 -7.41
N TYR A 255 1.26 2.18 -6.56
CA TYR A 255 0.02 1.44 -6.83
C TYR A 255 -1.24 2.27 -6.66
N LEU A 256 -1.23 3.26 -5.75
CA LEU A 256 -2.31 4.25 -5.68
C LEU A 256 -2.41 5.01 -7.00
N GLY A 257 -1.29 5.44 -7.59
CA GLY A 257 -1.27 6.11 -8.88
C GLY A 257 -1.73 5.24 -10.04
N GLN A 258 -1.23 4.00 -10.13
CA GLN A 258 -1.64 3.06 -11.17
C GLN A 258 -3.14 2.77 -11.14
N VAL A 259 -3.73 2.62 -9.95
CA VAL A 259 -5.19 2.45 -9.81
C VAL A 259 -5.93 3.74 -10.13
N ASP A 260 -5.43 4.90 -9.72
CA ASP A 260 -6.05 6.20 -10.01
C ASP A 260 -6.03 6.56 -11.51
N ALA A 261 -5.09 6.00 -12.28
CA ALA A 261 -5.00 6.17 -13.73
C ALA A 261 -6.09 5.39 -14.50
N ASP A 262 -6.73 4.42 -13.86
CA ASP A 262 -7.89 3.71 -14.39
C ASP A 262 -9.15 4.58 -14.25
N GLU A 263 -9.90 4.76 -15.34
CA GLU A 263 -11.10 5.59 -15.36
C GLU A 263 -12.18 5.12 -14.35
N ASP A 264 -12.25 3.81 -14.07
CA ASP A 264 -13.22 3.24 -13.13
C ASP A 264 -12.88 3.55 -11.66
N PHE A 265 -11.63 3.95 -11.38
CA PHE A 265 -11.12 4.25 -10.03
C PHE A 265 -10.49 5.64 -9.88
N ALA A 266 -10.64 6.49 -10.90
CA ALA A 266 -10.10 7.84 -10.91
C ALA A 266 -10.59 8.69 -9.72
N GLY A 267 -9.67 9.47 -9.15
CA GLY A 267 -9.92 10.35 -8.00
C GLY A 267 -9.65 9.68 -6.64
N LEU A 268 -9.27 8.40 -6.60
CA LEU A 268 -8.84 7.73 -5.38
C LEU A 268 -7.62 8.41 -4.75
N ALA A 269 -6.66 8.84 -5.56
CA ALA A 269 -5.45 9.48 -5.05
C ALA A 269 -5.76 10.86 -4.44
N GLU A 270 -6.52 11.68 -5.15
CA GLU A 270 -6.97 13.00 -4.67
C GLU A 270 -7.81 12.86 -3.40
N SER A 271 -8.81 11.98 -3.40
CA SER A 271 -9.66 11.72 -2.24
C SER A 271 -8.86 11.26 -1.02
N THR A 272 -7.84 10.42 -1.21
CA THR A 272 -6.96 9.96 -0.13
C THR A 272 -6.12 11.11 0.42
N TYR A 273 -5.52 11.93 -0.45
CA TYR A 273 -4.70 13.06 -0.03
C TYR A 273 -5.52 14.12 0.72
N GLU A 274 -6.70 14.46 0.20
CA GLU A 274 -7.63 15.39 0.86
C GLU A 274 -8.10 14.86 2.22
N ALA A 275 -8.33 13.55 2.35
CA ALA A 275 -8.68 12.95 3.63
C ALA A 275 -7.55 13.06 4.66
N PHE A 276 -6.29 12.84 4.26
CA PHE A 276 -5.14 13.05 5.15
C PHE A 276 -5.04 14.51 5.62
N LYS A 277 -5.16 15.48 4.70
CA LYS A 277 -5.10 16.91 5.04
C LYS A 277 -6.26 17.33 5.95
N THR A 278 -7.49 16.96 5.58
CA THR A 278 -8.70 17.32 6.31
C THR A 278 -8.70 16.70 7.71
N GLY A 279 -8.29 15.43 7.83
CA GLY A 279 -8.26 14.76 9.12
C GLY A 279 -7.16 15.32 10.04
N ARG A 280 -6.01 15.71 9.48
CA ARG A 280 -4.96 16.39 10.24
C ARG A 280 -5.40 17.78 10.72
N ALA A 281 -6.13 18.53 9.89
CA ALA A 281 -6.72 19.81 10.26
C ALA A 281 -7.83 19.64 11.32
N ALA A 282 -8.65 18.60 11.21
CA ALA A 282 -9.66 18.26 12.21
C ALA A 282 -9.04 17.96 13.58
N ILE A 283 -7.89 17.29 13.63
CA ILE A 283 -7.11 17.08 14.86
C ILE A 283 -6.69 18.42 15.48
N VAL A 284 -6.19 19.39 14.68
CA VAL A 284 -5.82 20.72 15.18
C VAL A 284 -7.02 21.43 15.83
N GLU A 285 -8.20 21.29 15.25
CA GLU A 285 -9.43 21.94 15.73
C GLU A 285 -10.18 21.21 16.85
N GLY A 286 -9.72 20.00 17.22
CA GLY A 286 -10.40 19.12 18.17
C GLY A 286 -11.68 18.48 17.62
N ASP A 287 -11.88 18.49 16.29
CA ASP A 287 -13.03 17.85 15.64
C ASP A 287 -12.74 16.38 15.33
N TYR A 288 -12.94 15.56 16.35
CA TYR A 288 -12.71 14.12 16.24
C TYR A 288 -13.77 13.39 15.39
N SER A 289 -14.95 13.98 15.17
CA SER A 289 -15.96 13.40 14.29
C SER A 289 -15.51 13.49 12.84
N THR A 290 -15.02 14.68 12.43
CA THR A 290 -14.46 14.85 11.08
C THR A 290 -13.20 14.01 10.91
N ARG A 291 -12.30 13.98 11.89
CA ARG A 291 -11.13 13.08 11.88
C ARG A 291 -11.53 11.63 11.59
N ASP A 292 -12.50 11.09 12.34
CA ASP A 292 -12.92 9.70 12.21
C ASP A 292 -13.59 9.42 10.86
N ALA A 293 -14.32 10.40 10.29
CA ALA A 293 -14.83 10.32 8.93
C ALA A 293 -13.71 10.25 7.89
N GLN A 294 -12.64 11.03 8.04
CA GLN A 294 -11.48 10.97 7.14
C GLN A 294 -10.71 9.66 7.25
N VAL A 295 -10.60 9.09 8.46
CA VAL A 295 -10.03 7.74 8.67
C VAL A 295 -10.81 6.68 7.87
N ALA A 296 -12.16 6.78 7.84
CA ALA A 296 -12.98 5.85 7.07
C ALA A 296 -12.70 5.94 5.56
N ILE A 297 -12.52 7.15 5.02
CA ILE A 297 -12.17 7.37 3.60
C ILE A 297 -10.80 6.75 3.29
N ILE A 298 -9.78 7.05 4.09
CA ILE A 298 -8.42 6.51 3.88
C ILE A 298 -8.43 4.96 3.94
N ARG A 299 -9.17 4.39 4.89
CA ARG A 299 -9.36 2.94 5.01
C ARG A 299 -9.96 2.32 3.78
N GLU A 300 -11.04 2.90 3.26
CA GLU A 300 -11.71 2.42 2.07
C GLU A 300 -10.79 2.50 0.86
N ASN A 301 -10.24 3.69 0.58
CA ASN A 301 -9.45 3.95 -0.61
C ASN A 301 -8.21 3.04 -0.69
N LEU A 302 -7.40 3.01 0.38
CA LEU A 302 -6.18 2.21 0.38
C LEU A 302 -6.45 0.70 0.39
N SER A 303 -7.56 0.25 1.01
CA SER A 303 -7.96 -1.16 0.91
C SER A 303 -8.42 -1.52 -0.52
N LYS A 304 -9.10 -0.59 -1.21
CA LYS A 304 -9.55 -0.77 -2.59
C LYS A 304 -8.38 -0.91 -3.56
N VAL A 305 -7.31 -0.11 -3.39
CA VAL A 305 -6.07 -0.25 -4.19
C VAL A 305 -5.53 -1.68 -4.16
N ILE A 306 -5.45 -2.31 -2.98
CA ILE A 306 -4.98 -3.70 -2.84
C ILE A 306 -5.89 -4.68 -3.60
N ALA A 307 -7.20 -4.51 -3.48
CA ALA A 307 -8.16 -5.40 -4.12
C ALA A 307 -8.15 -5.28 -5.65
N VAL A 308 -8.09 -4.05 -6.17
CA VAL A 308 -7.99 -3.79 -7.61
C VAL A 308 -6.73 -4.42 -8.16
N ARG A 309 -5.56 -4.19 -7.54
CA ARG A 309 -4.30 -4.79 -8.01
C ARG A 309 -4.32 -6.32 -7.91
N ALA A 310 -4.88 -6.90 -6.84
CA ALA A 310 -5.04 -8.35 -6.75
C ALA A 310 -5.83 -8.92 -7.95
N VAL A 311 -6.95 -8.29 -8.32
CA VAL A 311 -7.76 -8.71 -9.47
C VAL A 311 -7.03 -8.50 -10.79
N HIS A 312 -6.44 -7.32 -10.99
CA HIS A 312 -5.67 -6.97 -12.18
C HIS A 312 -4.61 -8.02 -12.50
N TYR A 313 -3.78 -8.36 -11.52
CA TYR A 313 -2.69 -9.33 -11.71
C TYR A 313 -3.17 -10.77 -11.96
N LEU A 314 -4.27 -11.19 -11.34
CA LEU A 314 -4.87 -12.50 -11.64
C LEU A 314 -5.38 -12.55 -13.09
N GLN A 315 -6.01 -11.46 -13.56
CA GLN A 315 -6.57 -11.39 -14.90
C GLN A 315 -5.50 -11.20 -15.98
N GLY A 316 -4.45 -10.42 -15.69
CA GLY A 316 -3.24 -10.30 -16.52
C GLY A 316 -2.53 -11.66 -16.65
N GLY A 317 -2.35 -12.37 -15.54
CA GLY A 317 -1.81 -13.73 -15.53
C GLY A 317 -2.65 -14.70 -16.38
N LYS A 318 -3.98 -14.65 -16.25
CA LYS A 318 -4.92 -15.44 -17.07
C LYS A 318 -4.75 -15.16 -18.56
N ALA A 319 -4.65 -13.88 -18.95
CA ALA A 319 -4.47 -13.50 -20.35
C ALA A 319 -3.13 -14.00 -20.90
N ALA A 320 -2.04 -13.87 -20.14
CA ALA A 320 -0.71 -14.35 -20.53
C ALA A 320 -0.66 -15.88 -20.68
N LEU A 321 -1.35 -16.63 -19.81
CA LEU A 321 -1.48 -18.10 -19.93
C LEU A 321 -2.17 -18.49 -21.25
N ALA A 322 -3.24 -17.79 -21.62
CA ALA A 322 -3.97 -18.04 -22.87
C ALA A 322 -3.11 -17.79 -24.13
N GLU A 323 -2.14 -16.89 -24.03
CA GLU A 323 -1.16 -16.59 -25.08
C GLU A 323 0.11 -17.48 -24.99
N ASN A 324 0.15 -18.43 -24.06
CA ASN A 324 1.29 -19.30 -23.80
C ASN A 324 2.58 -18.53 -23.45
N LYS A 325 2.45 -17.36 -22.82
CA LYS A 325 3.53 -16.50 -22.32
C LYS A 325 3.81 -16.81 -20.85
N MET A 326 4.37 -17.98 -20.58
CA MET A 326 4.50 -18.51 -19.21
C MET A 326 5.30 -17.60 -18.27
N GLY A 327 6.41 -17.00 -18.72
CA GLY A 327 7.18 -16.09 -17.88
C GLY A 327 6.40 -14.83 -17.50
N SER A 328 5.66 -14.24 -18.44
CA SER A 328 4.77 -13.10 -18.17
C SER A 328 3.64 -13.51 -17.22
N ALA A 329 3.02 -14.67 -17.46
CA ALA A 329 1.95 -15.19 -16.60
C ALA A 329 2.42 -15.39 -15.17
N PHE A 330 3.58 -16.01 -14.96
CA PHE A 330 4.12 -16.25 -13.62
C PHE A 330 4.49 -14.95 -12.91
N HIS A 331 4.96 -13.96 -13.66
CA HIS A 331 5.22 -12.64 -13.12
C HIS A 331 3.95 -11.97 -12.60
N GLU A 332 2.93 -11.87 -13.45
CA GLU A 332 1.61 -11.34 -13.09
C GLU A 332 1.03 -12.08 -11.88
N LEU A 333 0.99 -13.42 -11.91
CA LEU A 333 0.44 -14.23 -10.83
C LEU A 333 1.25 -14.12 -9.52
N SER A 334 2.57 -13.90 -9.59
CA SER A 334 3.39 -13.68 -8.39
C SER A 334 3.09 -12.34 -7.74
N GLU A 335 2.89 -11.28 -8.53
CA GLU A 335 2.44 -9.99 -8.00
C GLU A 335 1.02 -10.11 -7.41
N GLY A 336 0.12 -10.80 -8.11
CA GLY A 336 -1.23 -11.10 -7.65
C GLY A 336 -1.26 -11.89 -6.35
N PHE A 337 -0.38 -12.89 -6.19
CA PHE A 337 -0.24 -13.67 -4.95
C PHE A 337 0.12 -12.77 -3.76
N GLY A 338 1.08 -11.86 -3.93
CA GLY A 338 1.45 -10.94 -2.85
C GLY A 338 0.36 -9.89 -2.56
N PHE A 339 -0.41 -9.44 -3.56
CA PHE A 339 -1.58 -8.58 -3.32
C PHE A 339 -2.73 -9.34 -2.63
N ILE A 340 -2.96 -10.61 -2.97
CA ILE A 340 -3.88 -11.49 -2.23
C ILE A 340 -3.46 -11.60 -0.76
N TYR A 341 -2.16 -11.80 -0.50
CA TYR A 341 -1.63 -11.78 0.86
C TYR A 341 -1.96 -10.45 1.56
N SER A 342 -1.76 -9.33 0.86
CA SER A 342 -2.04 -7.98 1.36
C SER A 342 -3.50 -7.72 1.70
N LEU A 343 -4.46 -8.45 1.14
CA LEU A 343 -5.89 -8.35 1.50
C LEU A 343 -6.13 -8.57 3.00
N ARG A 344 -5.25 -9.33 3.67
CA ARG A 344 -5.35 -9.60 5.12
C ARG A 344 -5.29 -8.33 5.97
N PHE A 345 -4.64 -7.29 5.47
CA PHE A 345 -4.41 -6.03 6.18
C PHE A 345 -5.39 -4.94 5.79
N THR A 346 -6.36 -5.24 4.91
CA THR A 346 -7.43 -4.30 4.58
C THR A 346 -8.27 -3.98 5.82
N ASN A 347 -9.01 -2.88 5.79
CA ASN A 347 -9.90 -2.50 6.87
C ASN A 347 -11.22 -1.99 6.30
N LYS A 348 -12.29 -2.74 6.56
CA LYS A 348 -13.65 -2.32 6.22
C LYS A 348 -14.12 -1.27 7.22
N PRO A 349 -14.41 -0.03 6.76
CA PRO A 349 -14.83 1.04 7.66
C PRO A 349 -16.02 0.63 8.54
N GLY A 350 -15.94 0.99 9.82
CA GLY A 350 -16.98 0.69 10.80
C GLY A 350 -16.96 -0.72 11.39
N THR A 351 -16.14 -1.64 10.88
CA THR A 351 -16.07 -3.02 11.42
C THR A 351 -14.77 -3.34 12.14
N ASN A 352 -13.70 -2.58 11.92
CA ASN A 352 -12.34 -2.89 12.39
C ASN A 352 -11.91 -4.33 12.02
N MET A 353 -12.30 -4.79 10.84
CA MET A 353 -12.01 -6.13 10.31
C MET A 353 -11.62 -6.01 8.83
N PRO A 354 -10.84 -6.95 8.29
CA PRO A 354 -10.56 -6.97 6.86
C PRO A 354 -11.83 -7.24 6.05
N TYR A 355 -11.82 -6.83 4.78
CA TYR A 355 -12.93 -7.11 3.86
C TYR A 355 -13.11 -8.61 3.61
N ILE A 356 -12.00 -9.35 3.62
CA ILE A 356 -11.97 -10.80 3.41
C ILE A 356 -11.27 -11.44 4.61
N ALA A 357 -11.87 -12.49 5.15
CA ALA A 357 -11.32 -13.22 6.30
C ALA A 357 -10.02 -13.95 5.94
N LYS A 358 -9.14 -14.13 6.94
CA LYS A 358 -7.83 -14.78 6.78
C LYS A 358 -7.95 -16.15 6.13
N GLU A 359 -8.91 -16.96 6.58
CA GLU A 359 -9.10 -18.34 6.11
C GLU A 359 -9.38 -18.36 4.61
N LYS A 360 -10.13 -17.37 4.11
CA LYS A 360 -10.46 -17.27 2.69
C LYS A 360 -9.26 -16.79 1.87
N ILE A 361 -8.44 -15.90 2.41
CA ILE A 361 -7.17 -15.47 1.80
C ILE A 361 -6.17 -16.64 1.72
N ASP A 362 -6.08 -17.45 2.77
CA ASP A 362 -5.25 -18.65 2.77
C ASP A 362 -5.75 -19.65 1.71
N MET A 363 -7.07 -19.85 1.60
CA MET A 363 -7.65 -20.67 0.53
C MET A 363 -7.28 -20.16 -0.87
N TYR A 364 -7.28 -18.84 -1.12
CA TYR A 364 -6.86 -18.31 -2.43
C TYR A 364 -5.40 -18.63 -2.74
N LYS A 365 -4.51 -18.43 -1.77
CA LYS A 365 -3.08 -18.76 -1.92
C LYS A 365 -2.86 -20.25 -2.14
N GLU A 366 -3.59 -21.11 -1.42
CA GLU A 366 -3.55 -22.56 -1.60
C GLU A 366 -4.03 -22.98 -2.98
N GLN A 367 -5.14 -22.41 -3.47
CA GLN A 367 -5.67 -22.68 -4.82
C GLN A 367 -4.73 -22.25 -5.93
N LEU A 368 -4.02 -21.14 -5.75
CA LEU A 368 -3.02 -20.65 -6.70
C LEU A 368 -1.78 -21.54 -6.77
N LEU A 369 -1.43 -22.19 -5.66
CA LEU A 369 -0.24 -23.02 -5.52
C LEU A 369 -0.56 -24.53 -5.48
N GLU A 370 -1.80 -24.92 -5.82
CA GLU A 370 -2.22 -26.32 -5.85
C GLU A 370 -1.47 -27.11 -6.95
N GLY A 371 -1.14 -28.37 -6.69
CA GLY A 371 -0.40 -29.20 -7.65
C GLY A 371 1.03 -28.69 -7.83
N ASN A 372 1.40 -28.35 -9.07
CA ASN A 372 2.66 -27.67 -9.39
C ASN A 372 2.50 -26.14 -9.39
N GLY A 373 1.47 -25.60 -8.74
CA GLY A 373 1.21 -24.16 -8.64
C GLY A 373 0.84 -23.51 -9.96
N PHE A 374 1.54 -22.44 -10.34
CA PHE A 374 1.17 -21.65 -11.53
C PHE A 374 1.27 -22.45 -12.84
N TRP A 375 1.99 -23.57 -12.85
CA TRP A 375 2.02 -24.50 -13.97
C TRP A 375 0.66 -25.19 -14.21
N ASP A 376 -0.12 -25.42 -13.14
CA ASP A 376 -1.39 -26.16 -13.17
C ASP A 376 -2.62 -25.26 -12.92
N VAL A 377 -2.41 -23.98 -12.58
CA VAL A 377 -3.52 -23.05 -12.31
C VAL A 377 -4.39 -22.85 -13.54
N THR A 378 -5.70 -22.84 -13.33
CA THR A 378 -6.70 -22.75 -14.42
C THR A 378 -7.29 -21.35 -14.52
N PRO A 379 -7.73 -20.92 -15.73
CA PRO A 379 -8.51 -19.70 -15.89
C PRO A 379 -9.74 -19.64 -14.97
N GLU A 380 -10.40 -20.78 -14.73
CA GLU A 380 -11.56 -20.88 -13.85
C GLU A 380 -11.20 -20.58 -12.38
N THR A 381 -10.05 -21.06 -11.91
CA THR A 381 -9.54 -20.73 -10.57
C THR A 381 -9.30 -19.23 -10.44
N LEU A 382 -8.60 -18.63 -11.42
CA LEU A 382 -8.28 -17.20 -11.43
C LEU A 382 -9.54 -16.34 -11.45
N ASP A 383 -10.53 -16.70 -12.29
CA ASP A 383 -11.81 -16.00 -12.38
C ASP A 383 -12.63 -16.12 -11.10
N SER A 384 -12.64 -17.30 -10.47
CA SER A 384 -13.35 -17.49 -9.21
C SER A 384 -12.78 -16.60 -8.10
N ILE A 385 -11.44 -16.56 -7.96
CA ILE A 385 -10.79 -15.73 -6.94
C ILE A 385 -11.03 -14.24 -7.24
N SER A 386 -10.84 -13.81 -8.48
CA SER A 386 -11.10 -12.42 -8.89
C SER A 386 -12.53 -11.99 -8.62
N GLN A 387 -13.53 -12.82 -8.92
CA GLN A 387 -14.94 -12.51 -8.68
C GLN A 387 -15.26 -12.36 -7.20
N GLU A 388 -14.72 -13.23 -6.34
CA GLU A 388 -14.96 -13.16 -4.91
C GLU A 388 -14.28 -11.92 -4.28
N ILE A 389 -13.09 -11.54 -4.76
CA ILE A 389 -12.43 -10.29 -4.34
C ILE A 389 -13.25 -9.08 -4.79
N ALA A 390 -13.57 -8.99 -6.08
CA ALA A 390 -14.31 -7.86 -6.64
C ALA A 390 -15.67 -7.66 -5.92
N ALA A 391 -16.41 -8.76 -5.69
CA ALA A 391 -17.68 -8.72 -4.97
C ALA A 391 -17.54 -8.24 -3.51
N ALA A 392 -16.45 -8.58 -2.81
CA ALA A 392 -16.22 -8.14 -1.44
C ALA A 392 -16.00 -6.62 -1.34
N PHE A 393 -15.43 -6.01 -2.38
CA PHE A 393 -15.09 -4.59 -2.47
C PHE A 393 -16.10 -3.75 -3.25
N GLY A 394 -17.10 -4.37 -3.87
CA GLY A 394 -18.20 -3.68 -4.55
C GLY A 394 -17.85 -3.18 -5.94
N PHE A 395 -16.89 -3.80 -6.62
CA PHE A 395 -16.57 -3.57 -8.03
C PHE A 395 -16.69 -4.88 -8.83
N SER A 396 -16.55 -4.81 -10.14
CA SER A 396 -16.60 -5.92 -11.09
C SER A 396 -15.20 -6.32 -11.55
N VAL A 397 -15.03 -7.57 -11.95
CA VAL A 397 -13.73 -8.02 -12.47
C VAL A 397 -13.29 -7.21 -13.68
N ALA A 398 -14.22 -6.76 -14.53
CA ALA A 398 -13.89 -5.98 -15.71
C ALA A 398 -13.29 -4.61 -15.36
N GLU A 399 -13.88 -3.90 -14.39
CA GLU A 399 -13.36 -2.60 -13.92
C GLU A 399 -11.93 -2.73 -13.40
N ALA A 400 -11.53 -3.87 -12.82
CA ALA A 400 -10.19 -4.06 -12.25
C ALA A 400 -9.24 -4.91 -13.11
N ALA A 401 -9.62 -5.29 -14.33
CA ALA A 401 -8.81 -6.17 -15.19
C ALA A 401 -7.97 -5.41 -16.22
N GLU A 402 -8.27 -4.13 -16.44
CA GLU A 402 -7.48 -3.21 -17.27
C GLU A 402 -6.30 -2.65 -16.47
#